data_AF-A0A1I2RSZ2-F1
#
_entry.id   AF-A0A1I2RSZ2-F1
#
_cell.length_a   1.000
_cell.length_b   1.000
_cell.length_c   1.000
_cell.angle_alpha   90.00
_cell.angle_beta   90.00
_cell.angle_gamma   90.00
#
_symmetry.space_group_name_H-M   'P 1'
#
loop_
_entity.id
_entity.type
_entity.pdbx_description
1 polymer ?
#
loop_
_entity_poly.entity_id
_entity_poly.type
_entity_poly.pdbx_seq_one_letter_code
_entity_poly.pdbx_strand_id
1 'polypeptide(L)'
;MQSMDIEFTLFRIRTQIKFDRVTGVRNTLVALLDQYTGSEHEAEILEILALGFLKSIKDYKSAIPLLKRLLFLEISANLRQQTTDFLLECQNKEKIAPSEPDSNNPSFIEFIEFIRSKKIFSSPSSPGKRDTYFAINDLEMAEKLAWHQGIDQPFLSWNGLRSQAAKQVYTYYFENKISMDLIDDIISSEIMKICESSVPTELMNFYDDIYGDLVEIARGRLVEVVTDLHKSMWEAYTSNIFPCGWRGSYPEGKLCIYTP
;
A
#
# COMPACT_ATOMS: atom_id res chain seq x y z
N MET A 1 -34.87 26.97 -14.31
CA MET A 1 -33.60 26.36 -13.91
C MET A 1 -32.48 27.15 -14.56
N GLN A 2 -31.61 27.78 -13.77
CA GLN A 2 -30.41 28.43 -14.30
C GLN A 2 -29.56 27.37 -15.00
N SER A 3 -29.19 27.62 -16.25
CA SER A 3 -28.14 26.86 -16.93
C SER A 3 -26.90 26.97 -16.03
N MET A 4 -26.58 25.86 -15.36
CA MET A 4 -25.34 25.72 -14.65
C MET A 4 -24.25 25.77 -15.72
N ASP A 5 -23.29 26.69 -15.57
CA ASP A 5 -22.14 26.75 -16.45
C ASP A 5 -21.40 25.40 -16.36
N ILE A 6 -21.54 24.61 -17.42
CA ILE A 6 -21.02 23.25 -17.50
C ILE A 6 -19.49 23.29 -17.46
N GLU A 7 -18.86 24.27 -18.11
CA GLU A 7 -17.40 24.43 -18.14
C GLU A 7 -16.87 24.66 -16.73
N PHE A 8 -17.50 25.56 -15.97
CA PHE A 8 -17.14 25.82 -14.58
C PHE A 8 -17.31 24.56 -13.70
N THR A 9 -18.37 23.79 -13.94
CA THR A 9 -18.64 22.54 -13.20
C THR A 9 -17.57 21.49 -13.49
N LEU A 10 -17.22 21.28 -14.76
CA LEU A 10 -16.18 20.35 -15.18
C LEU A 10 -14.80 20.76 -14.66
N PHE A 11 -14.48 22.07 -14.66
CA PHE A 11 -13.26 22.59 -14.06
C PHE A 11 -13.14 22.27 -12.56
N ARG A 12 -14.23 22.45 -11.80
CA ARG A 12 -14.27 22.09 -10.36
C ARG A 12 -14.04 20.60 -10.15
N ILE A 13 -14.65 19.76 -10.98
CA ILE A 13 -14.50 18.30 -10.89
C ILE A 13 -13.05 17.89 -11.19
N ARG A 14 -12.42 18.43 -12.24
CA ARG A 14 -10.99 18.18 -12.53
C ARG A 14 -10.11 18.53 -11.33
N THR A 15 -10.40 19.67 -10.70
CA THR A 15 -9.67 20.12 -9.50
C THR A 15 -9.87 19.16 -8.32
N GLN A 16 -11.09 18.69 -8.10
CA GLN A 16 -11.38 17.70 -7.06
C GLN A 16 -10.63 16.39 -7.28
N ILE A 17 -10.62 15.86 -8.51
CA ILE A 17 -9.87 14.65 -8.87
C ILE A 17 -8.37 14.87 -8.64
N LYS A 18 -7.82 16.01 -9.08
CA LYS A 18 -6.40 16.35 -8.91
C LYS A 18 -5.94 16.35 -7.45
N PHE A 19 -6.82 16.72 -6.53
CA PHE A 19 -6.53 16.80 -5.09
C PHE A 19 -7.11 15.62 -4.29
N ASP A 20 -7.50 14.53 -4.97
CA ASP A 20 -8.07 13.32 -4.36
C ASP A 20 -9.32 13.56 -3.50
N ARG A 21 -10.10 14.60 -3.85
CA ARG A 21 -11.35 14.98 -3.18
C ARG A 21 -12.55 14.43 -3.93
N VAL A 22 -12.62 13.11 -4.05
CA VAL A 22 -13.50 12.44 -5.02
C VAL A 22 -14.93 12.16 -4.54
N THR A 23 -15.31 12.59 -3.34
CA THR A 23 -16.65 12.38 -2.79
C THR A 23 -17.73 12.98 -3.70
N GLY A 24 -18.67 12.15 -4.16
CA GLY A 24 -19.78 12.58 -5.01
C GLY A 24 -19.42 12.84 -6.49
N VAL A 25 -18.12 12.88 -6.85
CA VAL A 25 -17.66 13.16 -8.22
C VAL A 25 -18.28 12.21 -9.24
N ARG A 26 -18.32 10.90 -8.94
CA ARG A 26 -18.94 9.88 -9.80
C ARG A 26 -20.39 10.22 -10.13
N ASN A 27 -21.19 10.50 -9.10
CA ASN A 27 -22.63 10.74 -9.26
C ASN A 27 -22.88 12.02 -10.07
N THR A 28 -22.09 13.07 -9.83
CA THR A 28 -22.17 14.31 -10.61
C THR A 28 -21.81 14.07 -12.07
N LEU A 29 -20.70 13.36 -12.36
CA LEU A 29 -20.28 13.09 -13.74
C LEU A 29 -21.27 12.19 -14.49
N VAL A 30 -21.86 11.19 -13.82
CA VAL A 30 -22.90 10.34 -14.42
C VAL A 30 -24.16 11.16 -14.73
N ALA A 31 -24.63 11.99 -13.80
CA ALA A 31 -25.78 12.86 -14.03
C ALA A 31 -25.55 13.87 -15.17
N LEU A 32 -24.33 14.42 -15.28
CA LEU A 32 -23.94 15.28 -16.40
C LEU A 32 -23.91 14.49 -17.71
N LEU A 33 -23.36 13.27 -17.72
CA LEU A 33 -23.31 12.44 -18.92
C LEU A 33 -24.71 12.10 -19.42
N ASP A 34 -25.64 11.79 -18.52
CA ASP A 34 -27.04 11.52 -18.85
C ASP A 34 -27.72 12.76 -19.45
N GLN A 35 -27.47 13.94 -18.87
CA GLN A 35 -28.03 15.21 -19.33
C GLN A 35 -27.47 15.66 -20.70
N TYR A 36 -26.18 15.44 -20.95
CA TYR A 36 -25.45 15.99 -22.10
C TYR A 36 -25.09 14.94 -23.16
N THR A 37 -25.74 13.77 -23.13
CA THR A 37 -25.60 12.75 -24.17
C THR A 37 -26.02 13.31 -25.54
N GLY A 38 -25.16 13.13 -26.55
CA GLY A 38 -25.32 13.64 -27.91
C GLY A 38 -24.91 15.11 -28.10
N SER A 39 -24.45 15.79 -27.06
CA SER A 39 -24.03 17.20 -27.12
C SER A 39 -22.52 17.35 -27.36
N GLU A 40 -22.08 18.57 -27.64
CA GLU A 40 -20.66 18.92 -27.77
C GLU A 40 -19.83 18.67 -26.49
N HIS A 41 -20.48 18.64 -25.32
CA HIS A 41 -19.83 18.40 -24.03
C HIS A 41 -19.68 16.92 -23.68
N GLU A 42 -20.30 16.00 -24.44
CA GLU A 42 -20.28 14.57 -24.12
C GLU A 42 -18.85 14.02 -24.05
N ALA A 43 -18.02 14.38 -25.03
CA ALA A 43 -16.63 13.93 -25.09
C ALA A 43 -15.82 14.40 -23.88
N GLU A 44 -16.01 15.64 -23.45
CA GLU A 44 -15.31 16.22 -22.30
C GLU A 44 -15.74 15.55 -20.98
N ILE A 45 -17.04 15.30 -20.81
CA ILE A 45 -17.57 14.59 -19.64
C ILE A 45 -17.03 13.16 -19.59
N LEU A 46 -17.03 12.45 -20.72
CA LEU A 46 -16.48 11.10 -20.82
C LEU A 46 -14.97 11.07 -20.56
N GLU A 47 -14.22 12.05 -21.05
CA GLU A 47 -12.79 12.19 -20.75
C GLU A 47 -12.58 12.33 -19.23
N ILE A 48 -13.27 13.27 -18.58
CA ILE A 48 -13.10 13.52 -17.15
C ILE A 48 -13.52 12.30 -16.33
N LEU A 49 -14.61 11.62 -16.73
CA LEU A 49 -15.10 10.44 -16.04
C LEU A 49 -14.17 9.24 -16.21
N ALA A 50 -13.81 8.90 -17.45
CA ALA A 50 -13.04 7.69 -17.72
C ALA A 50 -11.53 7.88 -17.48
N LEU A 51 -10.93 8.92 -18.07
CA LEU A 51 -9.48 9.15 -18.02
C LEU A 51 -9.03 9.94 -16.79
N GLY A 52 -9.92 10.76 -16.21
CA GLY A 52 -9.67 11.44 -14.95
C GLY A 52 -10.04 10.57 -13.75
N PHE A 53 -11.34 10.42 -13.50
CA PHE A 53 -11.85 9.85 -12.26
C PHE A 53 -11.64 8.33 -12.17
N LEU A 54 -12.20 7.54 -13.09
CA LEU A 54 -12.13 6.07 -13.02
C LEU A 54 -10.70 5.55 -13.10
N LYS A 55 -9.84 6.21 -13.89
CA LYS A 55 -8.39 5.96 -13.90
C LYS A 55 -7.75 6.19 -12.53
N SER A 56 -8.06 7.30 -11.85
CA SER A 56 -7.48 7.61 -10.53
C SER A 56 -7.85 6.58 -9.46
N ILE A 57 -9.06 6.02 -9.52
CA ILE A 57 -9.54 5.01 -8.56
C ILE A 57 -9.36 3.57 -9.07
N LYS A 58 -8.70 3.36 -10.22
CA LYS A 58 -8.44 2.05 -10.83
C LYS A 58 -9.69 1.18 -11.06
N ASP A 59 -10.84 1.81 -11.35
CA ASP A 59 -12.09 1.11 -11.70
C ASP A 59 -12.10 0.77 -13.21
N TYR A 60 -11.20 -0.16 -13.59
CA TYR A 60 -10.96 -0.54 -14.99
C TYR A 60 -12.22 -1.09 -15.66
N LYS A 61 -13.00 -1.90 -14.93
CA LYS A 61 -14.23 -2.52 -15.44
C LYS A 61 -15.28 -1.48 -15.83
N SER A 62 -15.51 -0.47 -14.98
CA SER A 62 -16.46 0.60 -15.29
C SER A 62 -15.94 1.54 -16.39
N ALA A 63 -14.62 1.68 -16.55
CA ALA A 63 -14.02 2.56 -17.55
C ALA A 63 -14.18 2.02 -18.98
N ILE A 64 -14.11 0.71 -19.20
CA ILE A 64 -14.17 0.09 -20.55
C ILE A 64 -15.33 0.58 -21.43
N PRO A 65 -16.61 0.51 -21.00
CA PRO A 65 -17.72 0.93 -21.85
C PRO A 65 -17.67 2.45 -22.16
N LEU A 66 -17.18 3.27 -21.23
CA LEU A 66 -17.08 4.72 -21.40
C LEU A 66 -15.95 5.11 -22.36
N LEU A 67 -14.80 4.43 -22.28
CA LEU A 67 -13.69 4.62 -23.21
C LEU A 67 -14.07 4.21 -24.63
N LYS A 68 -14.79 3.08 -24.78
CA LYS A 68 -15.34 2.67 -26.08
C LYS A 68 -16.27 3.75 -26.64
N ARG A 69 -17.18 4.28 -25.83
CA ARG A 69 -18.10 5.37 -26.21
C ARG A 69 -17.33 6.63 -26.65
N LEU A 70 -16.33 7.04 -25.89
CA LEU A 70 -15.49 8.20 -26.21
C LEU A 70 -14.78 8.05 -27.57
N LEU A 71 -14.30 6.85 -27.92
CA LEU A 71 -13.64 6.59 -29.21
C LEU A 71 -14.57 6.72 -30.42
N PHE A 72 -15.90 6.61 -30.23
CA PHE A 72 -16.88 6.83 -31.31
C PHE A 72 -17.17 8.31 -31.58
N LEU A 73 -16.75 9.22 -30.69
CA LEU A 73 -16.96 10.66 -30.85
C LEU A 73 -15.83 11.30 -31.68
N GLU A 74 -16.10 12.50 -32.20
CA GLU A 74 -15.09 13.36 -32.80
C GLU A 74 -14.23 13.97 -31.69
N ILE A 75 -13.01 13.45 -31.55
CA ILE A 75 -12.04 13.85 -30.52
C ILE A 75 -10.67 14.09 -31.13
N SER A 76 -9.84 14.89 -30.44
CA SER A 76 -8.46 15.16 -30.87
C SER A 76 -7.62 13.89 -30.97
N ALA A 77 -6.60 13.89 -31.82
CA ALA A 77 -5.68 12.76 -31.99
C ALA A 77 -4.98 12.37 -30.67
N ASN A 78 -4.60 13.36 -29.86
CA ASN A 78 -4.01 13.16 -28.54
C ASN A 78 -4.97 12.44 -27.59
N LEU A 79 -6.22 12.91 -27.49
CA LEU A 79 -7.23 12.29 -26.63
C LEU A 79 -7.56 10.86 -27.09
N ARG A 80 -7.63 10.62 -28.40
CA ARG A 80 -7.83 9.29 -28.99
C ARG A 80 -6.71 8.31 -28.62
N GLN A 81 -5.46 8.76 -28.65
CA GLN A 81 -4.32 7.95 -28.24
C GLN A 81 -4.42 7.58 -26.76
N GLN A 82 -4.62 8.57 -25.88
CA GLN A 82 -4.76 8.34 -24.43
C GLN A 82 -5.92 7.38 -24.10
N THR A 83 -7.04 7.52 -24.81
CA THR A 83 -8.22 6.66 -24.64
C THR A 83 -7.94 5.23 -25.09
N THR A 84 -7.24 5.06 -26.21
CA THR A 84 -6.82 3.74 -26.72
C THR A 84 -5.85 3.05 -25.77
N ASP A 85 -4.83 3.77 -25.30
CA ASP A 85 -3.82 3.23 -24.38
C ASP A 85 -4.45 2.77 -23.07
N PHE A 86 -5.31 3.62 -22.49
CA PHE A 86 -5.99 3.27 -21.24
C PHE A 86 -7.04 2.16 -21.43
N LEU A 87 -7.72 2.10 -22.58
CA LEU A 87 -8.61 0.98 -22.90
C LEU A 87 -7.86 -0.35 -22.97
N LEU A 88 -6.68 -0.36 -23.59
CA LEU A 88 -5.83 -1.55 -23.66
C LEU A 88 -5.36 -1.97 -22.25
N GLU A 89 -4.95 -1.01 -21.43
CA GLU A 89 -4.60 -1.23 -20.02
C GLU A 89 -5.77 -1.87 -19.25
N CYS A 90 -6.96 -1.28 -19.32
CA CYS A 90 -8.17 -1.81 -18.68
C CYS A 90 -8.47 -3.25 -19.13
N GLN A 91 -8.40 -3.52 -20.43
CA GLN A 91 -8.65 -4.86 -20.97
C GLN A 91 -7.61 -5.88 -20.50
N ASN A 92 -6.34 -5.49 -20.38
CA ASN A 92 -5.29 -6.36 -19.87
C ASN A 92 -5.51 -6.66 -18.38
N LYS A 93 -5.87 -5.65 -17.57
CA LYS A 93 -6.16 -5.83 -16.14
C LYS A 93 -7.41 -6.71 -15.90
N GLU A 94 -8.44 -6.60 -16.75
CA GLU A 94 -9.62 -7.47 -16.65
C GLU A 94 -9.32 -8.93 -17.02
N LYS A 95 -8.32 -9.19 -17.89
CA LYS A 95 -7.90 -10.55 -18.26
C LYS A 95 -7.09 -11.26 -17.18
N ILE A 96 -6.54 -10.53 -16.20
CA ILE A 96 -5.86 -11.16 -15.06
C ILE A 96 -6.89 -11.99 -14.32
N ALA A 97 -6.70 -13.31 -14.30
CA ALA A 97 -7.51 -14.22 -13.50
C ALA A 97 -7.07 -14.12 -12.04
N PRO A 98 -8.00 -14.19 -11.07
CA PRO A 98 -7.62 -14.41 -9.68
C PRO A 98 -6.72 -15.63 -9.56
N SER A 99 -5.67 -15.53 -8.75
CA SER A 99 -4.69 -16.60 -8.55
C SER A 99 -4.40 -16.80 -7.07
N GLU A 100 -4.04 -18.03 -6.73
CA GLU A 100 -3.43 -18.32 -5.42
C GLU A 100 -1.96 -17.88 -5.42
N PRO A 101 -1.43 -17.42 -4.28
CA PRO A 101 -0.01 -17.18 -4.13
C PRO A 101 0.77 -18.50 -4.14
N ASP A 102 2.06 -18.44 -4.49
CA ASP A 102 2.93 -19.61 -4.38
C ASP A 102 3.29 -19.88 -2.91
N SER A 103 2.48 -20.71 -2.25
CA SER A 103 2.73 -21.15 -0.87
C SER A 103 3.99 -22.02 -0.73
N ASN A 104 4.55 -22.52 -1.84
CA ASN A 104 5.81 -23.25 -1.86
C ASN A 104 7.03 -22.35 -2.08
N ASN A 105 6.84 -21.03 -2.10
CA ASN A 105 7.93 -20.07 -2.24
C ASN A 105 9.00 -20.32 -1.14
N PRO A 106 10.26 -20.63 -1.52
CA PRO A 106 11.31 -20.92 -0.56
C PRO A 106 11.57 -19.78 0.43
N SER A 107 11.50 -18.54 -0.03
CA SER A 107 11.70 -17.33 0.79
C SER A 107 10.61 -17.17 1.85
N PHE A 108 9.37 -17.55 1.51
CA PHE A 108 8.24 -17.55 2.43
C PHE A 108 8.31 -18.71 3.42
N ILE A 109 8.57 -19.93 2.94
CA ILE A 109 8.74 -21.12 3.79
C ILE A 109 9.86 -20.89 4.81
N GLU A 110 11.03 -20.43 4.38
CA GLU A 110 12.17 -20.16 5.26
C GLU A 110 11.80 -19.16 6.36
N PHE A 111 11.09 -18.09 6.00
CA PHE A 111 10.63 -17.08 6.95
C PHE A 111 9.67 -17.66 8.00
N ILE A 112 8.66 -18.42 7.57
CA ILE A 112 7.68 -19.01 8.48
C ILE A 112 8.34 -20.06 9.38
N GLU A 113 9.22 -20.91 8.84
CA GLU A 113 9.99 -21.89 9.63
C GLU A 113 10.90 -21.19 10.65
N PHE A 114 11.49 -20.05 10.29
CA PHE A 114 12.28 -19.26 11.23
C PHE A 114 11.43 -18.71 12.38
N ILE A 115 10.23 -18.18 12.10
CA ILE A 115 9.28 -17.74 13.13
C ILE A 115 8.86 -18.91 14.01
N ARG A 116 8.50 -20.06 13.42
CA ARG A 116 8.11 -21.30 14.14
C ARG A 116 9.21 -21.79 15.07
N SER A 117 10.48 -21.59 14.71
CA SER A 117 11.62 -21.93 15.55
C SER A 117 11.77 -21.06 16.79
N LYS A 118 11.03 -19.94 16.87
CA LYS A 118 11.06 -18.95 17.97
C LYS A 118 12.42 -18.31 18.21
N LYS A 119 13.37 -18.47 17.28
CA LYS A 119 14.74 -17.93 17.38
C LYS A 119 14.78 -16.41 17.44
N ILE A 120 13.83 -15.72 16.79
CA ILE A 120 13.67 -14.26 16.86
C ILE A 120 13.48 -13.73 18.30
N PHE A 121 13.00 -14.57 19.22
CA PHE A 121 12.75 -14.22 20.62
C PHE A 121 13.78 -14.83 21.58
N SER A 122 14.79 -15.53 21.06
CA SER A 122 15.86 -16.10 21.88
C SER A 122 16.86 -15.01 22.32
N SER A 123 17.73 -15.27 23.29
CA SER A 123 18.75 -14.29 23.71
C SER A 123 19.63 -13.84 22.52
N PRO A 124 20.13 -12.59 22.52
CA PRO A 124 20.75 -11.99 21.34
C PRO A 124 21.97 -12.76 20.85
N SER A 125 21.96 -13.10 19.56
CA SER A 125 23.10 -13.69 18.87
C SER A 125 24.03 -12.57 18.38
N SER A 126 25.12 -12.35 19.10
CA SER A 126 26.32 -11.60 18.70
C SER A 126 26.19 -10.08 18.44
N PRO A 127 27.14 -9.25 18.93
CA PRO A 127 27.13 -7.78 18.81
C PRO A 127 27.42 -7.22 17.40
N GLY A 128 27.54 -8.05 16.37
CA GLY A 128 28.21 -7.71 15.09
C GLY A 128 27.49 -6.78 14.11
N LYS A 129 26.25 -6.35 14.38
CA LYS A 129 25.47 -5.48 13.48
C LYS A 129 24.87 -4.23 14.14
N ARG A 130 25.26 -3.87 15.36
CA ARG A 130 24.67 -2.70 16.03
C ARG A 130 25.03 -1.37 15.36
N ASP A 131 26.18 -1.29 14.69
CA ASP A 131 26.69 -0.04 14.11
C ASP A 131 25.91 0.45 12.86
N THR A 132 25.17 -0.46 12.20
CA THR A 132 24.30 -0.12 11.07
C THR A 132 22.99 0.53 11.52
N TYR A 133 22.61 0.36 12.79
CA TYR A 133 21.37 0.86 13.35
C TYR A 133 21.59 2.08 14.24
N PHE A 134 20.50 2.79 14.57
CA PHE A 134 20.51 3.80 15.61
C PHE A 134 19.90 3.23 16.90
N ALA A 135 20.73 2.94 17.89
CA ALA A 135 20.27 2.34 19.14
C ALA A 135 19.51 3.35 20.02
N ILE A 136 18.32 2.95 20.46
CA ILE A 136 17.48 3.61 21.44
C ILE A 136 17.52 2.75 22.70
N ASN A 137 18.14 3.28 23.77
CA ASN A 137 18.28 2.57 25.05
C ASN A 137 17.22 2.99 26.08
N ASP A 138 16.36 3.95 25.72
CA ASP A 138 15.31 4.49 26.57
C ASP A 138 13.96 3.95 26.10
N LEU A 139 13.28 3.20 26.97
CA LEU A 139 12.02 2.53 26.64
C LEU A 139 10.93 3.55 26.28
N GLU A 140 10.81 4.64 27.04
CA GLU A 140 9.81 5.69 26.79
C GLU A 140 10.02 6.33 25.40
N MET A 141 11.27 6.60 25.03
CA MET A 141 11.61 7.10 23.70
C MET A 141 11.31 6.06 22.61
N ALA A 142 11.60 4.77 22.85
CA ALA A 142 11.29 3.71 21.88
C ALA A 142 9.79 3.58 21.65
N GLU A 143 8.97 3.64 22.71
CA GLU A 143 7.50 3.66 22.62
C GLU A 143 6.99 4.89 21.87
N LYS A 144 7.54 6.07 22.20
CA LYS A 144 7.18 7.31 21.50
C LYS A 144 7.51 7.22 20.01
N LEU A 145 8.66 6.66 19.65
CA LEU A 145 9.06 6.46 18.25
C LEU A 145 8.14 5.49 17.52
N ALA A 146 7.74 4.40 18.17
CA ALA A 146 6.89 3.36 17.58
C ALA A 146 5.46 3.88 17.35
N TRP A 147 4.90 4.66 18.29
CA TRP A 147 3.47 4.98 18.29
C TRP A 147 3.12 6.39 17.83
N HIS A 148 3.99 7.37 18.07
CA HIS A 148 3.62 8.78 17.91
C HIS A 148 4.01 9.32 16.53
N GLN A 149 3.05 9.79 15.73
CA GLN A 149 3.35 10.31 14.39
C GLN A 149 4.02 11.70 14.38
N GLY A 150 3.91 12.46 15.47
CA GLY A 150 4.48 13.81 15.62
C GLY A 150 5.79 13.82 16.42
N ILE A 151 6.72 12.92 16.13
CA ILE A 151 8.05 12.97 16.75
C ILE A 151 8.85 14.12 16.10
N ASP A 152 9.60 14.86 16.91
CA ASP A 152 10.46 15.94 16.43
C ASP A 152 11.56 15.43 15.49
N GLN A 153 12.01 16.32 14.60
CA GLN A 153 13.19 16.09 13.77
C GLN A 153 14.40 15.75 14.66
N PRO A 154 15.26 14.78 14.26
CA PRO A 154 15.39 14.22 12.91
C PRO A 154 14.64 12.90 12.67
N PHE A 155 13.65 12.54 13.49
CA PHE A 155 12.94 11.27 13.35
C PHE A 155 11.79 11.37 12.35
N LEU A 156 11.58 10.30 11.58
CA LEU A 156 10.41 10.15 10.72
C LEU A 156 9.33 9.35 11.44
N SER A 157 8.07 9.58 11.07
CA SER A 157 6.93 8.80 11.55
C SER A 157 7.12 7.33 11.15
N TRP A 158 7.37 6.47 12.14
CA TRP A 158 7.55 5.03 11.94
C TRP A 158 6.33 4.40 11.26
N ASN A 159 5.14 4.73 11.75
CA ASN A 159 3.86 4.30 11.19
C ASN A 159 3.67 4.75 9.74
N GLY A 160 4.09 5.96 9.40
CA GLY A 160 4.04 6.46 8.02
C GLY A 160 4.92 5.63 7.09
N LEU A 161 6.14 5.31 7.53
CA LEU A 161 7.09 4.51 6.75
C LEU A 161 6.61 3.06 6.56
N ARG A 162 6.11 2.42 7.63
CA ARG A 162 5.50 1.09 7.57
C ARG A 162 4.29 1.06 6.63
N SER A 163 3.39 2.05 6.74
CA SER A 163 2.21 2.15 5.87
C SER A 163 2.60 2.30 4.39
N GLN A 164 3.68 3.04 4.10
CA GLN A 164 4.18 3.20 2.74
C GLN A 164 4.74 1.87 2.18
N ALA A 165 5.46 1.10 3.00
CA ALA A 165 5.96 -0.21 2.60
C ALA A 165 4.81 -1.22 2.38
N ALA A 166 3.86 -1.30 3.32
CA ALA A 166 2.67 -2.12 3.21
C ALA A 166 1.85 -1.78 1.96
N LYS A 167 1.68 -0.48 1.65
CA LYS A 167 0.95 -0.03 0.45
C LYS A 167 1.57 -0.56 -0.86
N GLN A 168 2.89 -0.72 -0.93
CA GLN A 168 3.55 -1.27 -2.12
C GLN A 168 3.16 -2.74 -2.33
N VAL A 169 3.21 -3.54 -1.27
CA VAL A 169 2.82 -4.95 -1.30
C VAL A 169 1.32 -5.08 -1.60
N TYR A 170 0.49 -4.31 -0.90
CA TYR A 170 -0.96 -4.23 -1.11
C TYR A 170 -1.31 -3.97 -2.57
N THR A 171 -0.70 -2.93 -3.14
CA THR A 171 -0.96 -2.54 -4.53
C THR A 171 -0.62 -3.68 -5.48
N TYR A 172 0.49 -4.39 -5.24
CA TYR A 172 0.91 -5.50 -6.08
C TYR A 172 -0.10 -6.66 -6.07
N TYR A 173 -0.44 -7.21 -4.90
CA TYR A 173 -1.34 -8.37 -4.86
C TYR A 173 -2.76 -8.00 -5.30
N PHE A 174 -3.23 -6.78 -4.99
CA PHE A 174 -4.53 -6.31 -5.44
C PHE A 174 -4.60 -6.19 -6.96
N GLU A 175 -3.60 -5.56 -7.58
CA GLU A 175 -3.57 -5.37 -9.04
C GLU A 175 -3.39 -6.68 -9.82
N ASN A 176 -2.75 -7.67 -9.21
CA ASN A 176 -2.55 -8.99 -9.79
C ASN A 176 -3.62 -10.00 -9.34
N LYS A 177 -4.63 -9.57 -8.57
CA LYS A 177 -5.73 -10.41 -8.05
C LYS A 177 -5.23 -11.67 -7.34
N ILE A 178 -4.12 -11.55 -6.61
CA ILE A 178 -3.56 -12.64 -5.82
C ILE A 178 -4.34 -12.72 -4.51
N SER A 179 -4.86 -13.90 -4.19
CA SER A 179 -5.55 -14.14 -2.91
C SER A 179 -4.58 -14.00 -1.74
N MET A 180 -5.06 -13.44 -0.63
CA MET A 180 -4.31 -13.33 0.62
C MET A 180 -4.91 -14.17 1.75
N ASP A 181 -5.89 -15.03 1.44
CA ASP A 181 -6.62 -15.86 2.41
C ASP A 181 -5.66 -16.73 3.25
N LEU A 182 -4.59 -17.26 2.65
CA LEU A 182 -3.54 -17.99 3.39
C LEU A 182 -2.93 -17.14 4.51
N ILE A 183 -2.66 -15.86 4.26
CA ILE A 183 -2.15 -14.96 5.30
C ILE A 183 -3.24 -14.62 6.29
N ASP A 184 -4.41 -14.22 5.80
CA ASP A 184 -5.47 -13.65 6.63
C ASP A 184 -6.09 -14.69 7.57
N ASP A 185 -6.31 -15.92 7.08
CA ASP A 185 -7.02 -16.97 7.82
C ASP A 185 -6.09 -17.88 8.65
N ILE A 186 -4.86 -18.10 8.17
CA ILE A 186 -3.96 -19.13 8.75
C ILE A 186 -2.72 -18.50 9.37
N ILE A 187 -1.90 -17.84 8.55
CA ILE A 187 -0.55 -17.43 8.97
C ILE A 187 -0.61 -16.31 10.00
N SER A 188 -1.54 -15.35 9.86
CA SER A 188 -1.70 -14.27 10.84
C SER A 188 -2.09 -14.81 12.22
N SER A 189 -2.98 -15.81 12.27
CA SER A 189 -3.33 -16.47 13.54
C SER A 189 -2.14 -17.26 14.12
N GLU A 190 -1.36 -17.90 13.26
CA GLU A 190 -0.16 -18.64 13.68
C GLU A 190 0.91 -17.71 14.27
N ILE A 191 1.25 -16.62 13.58
CA ILE A 191 2.21 -15.61 14.05
C ILE A 191 1.74 -15.00 15.37
N MET A 192 0.45 -14.66 15.50
CA MET A 192 -0.14 -14.14 16.73
C MET A 192 0.13 -15.08 17.92
N LYS A 193 -0.24 -16.36 17.81
CA LYS A 193 -0.02 -17.36 18.88
C LYS A 193 1.46 -17.54 19.24
N ILE A 194 2.33 -17.47 18.24
CA ILE A 194 3.78 -17.55 18.46
C ILE A 194 4.25 -16.33 19.25
N CYS A 195 3.81 -15.12 18.87
CA CYS A 195 4.13 -13.89 19.58
C CYS A 195 3.61 -13.91 21.02
N GLU A 196 2.33 -14.26 21.24
CA GLU A 196 1.71 -14.32 22.57
C GLU A 196 2.46 -15.26 23.52
N SER A 197 3.00 -16.36 23.00
CA SER A 197 3.69 -17.37 23.81
C SER A 197 5.20 -17.17 23.94
N SER A 198 5.79 -16.23 23.19
CA SER A 198 7.25 -16.18 23.03
C SER A 198 7.87 -14.78 23.12
N VAL A 199 7.10 -13.70 22.95
CA VAL A 199 7.60 -12.34 23.14
C VAL A 199 8.03 -12.17 24.61
N PRO A 200 9.27 -11.73 24.88
CA PRO A 200 9.72 -11.47 26.25
C PRO A 200 8.90 -10.36 26.92
N THR A 201 8.72 -10.46 28.24
CA THR A 201 7.92 -9.51 29.03
C THR A 201 8.37 -8.06 28.82
N GLU A 202 9.68 -7.83 28.68
CA GLU A 202 10.30 -6.52 28.49
C GLU A 202 9.93 -5.87 27.14
N LEU A 203 9.38 -6.65 26.22
CA LEU A 203 9.01 -6.24 24.87
C LEU A 203 7.51 -6.29 24.63
N MET A 204 6.73 -6.64 25.66
CA MET A 204 5.29 -6.78 25.53
C MET A 204 4.61 -5.47 25.13
N ASN A 205 5.21 -4.32 25.47
CA ASN A 205 4.73 -3.01 25.00
C ASN A 205 4.78 -2.93 23.46
N PHE A 206 5.75 -3.56 22.81
CA PHE A 206 5.85 -3.58 21.34
C PHE A 206 5.12 -4.76 20.69
N TYR A 207 4.29 -5.49 21.42
CA TYR A 207 3.64 -6.71 20.90
C TYR A 207 2.89 -6.49 19.58
N ASP A 208 2.03 -5.46 19.51
CA ASP A 208 1.23 -5.18 18.32
C ASP A 208 2.11 -4.78 17.13
N ASP A 209 3.21 -4.05 17.40
CA ASP A 209 4.17 -3.65 16.38
C ASP A 209 4.95 -4.85 15.84
N ILE A 210 5.43 -5.73 16.71
CA ILE A 210 6.13 -6.96 16.33
C ILE A 210 5.22 -7.86 15.50
N TYR A 211 4.01 -8.10 15.99
CA TYR A 211 3.02 -8.91 15.30
C TYR A 211 2.72 -8.34 13.90
N GLY A 212 2.41 -7.04 13.83
CA GLY A 212 2.10 -6.35 12.58
C GLY A 212 3.26 -6.42 11.58
N ASP A 213 4.49 -6.13 12.02
CA ASP A 213 5.67 -6.15 11.16
C ASP A 213 5.93 -7.56 10.60
N LEU A 214 5.80 -8.61 11.42
CA LEU A 214 5.97 -9.99 10.96
C LEU A 214 4.90 -10.40 9.95
N VAL A 215 3.63 -10.02 10.15
CA VAL A 215 2.56 -10.29 9.19
C VAL A 215 2.81 -9.56 7.87
N GLU A 216 3.21 -8.29 7.91
CA GLU A 216 3.48 -7.52 6.69
C GLU A 216 4.70 -8.02 5.92
N ILE A 217 5.76 -8.46 6.62
CA ILE A 217 6.89 -9.15 5.98
C ILE A 217 6.43 -10.47 5.36
N ALA A 218 5.56 -11.23 6.04
CA ALA A 218 4.97 -12.47 5.52
C ALA A 218 4.21 -12.23 4.21
N ARG A 219 3.35 -11.20 4.16
CA ARG A 219 2.63 -10.79 2.96
C ARG A 219 3.60 -10.51 1.81
N GLY A 220 4.62 -9.70 2.07
CA GLY A 220 5.61 -9.33 1.05
C GLY A 220 6.37 -10.54 0.52
N ARG A 221 6.77 -11.47 1.39
CA ARG A 221 7.47 -12.69 0.98
C ARG A 221 6.58 -13.64 0.20
N LEU A 222 5.31 -13.79 0.59
CA LEU A 222 4.37 -14.68 -0.09
C LEU A 222 4.15 -14.30 -1.56
N VAL A 223 4.18 -13.00 -1.87
CA VAL A 223 3.97 -12.48 -3.24
C VAL A 223 5.27 -12.00 -3.92
N GLU A 224 6.43 -12.30 -3.34
CA GLU A 224 7.76 -11.90 -3.84
C GLU A 224 8.00 -10.39 -3.98
N VAL A 225 7.27 -9.58 -3.22
CA VAL A 225 7.44 -8.12 -3.15
C VAL A 225 7.91 -7.73 -1.75
N VAL A 226 9.22 -7.76 -1.56
CA VAL A 226 9.86 -7.39 -0.28
C VAL A 226 10.53 -6.03 -0.42
N THR A 227 9.98 -5.03 0.28
CA THR A 227 10.53 -3.66 0.29
C THR A 227 11.86 -3.60 1.05
N ASP A 228 12.65 -2.55 0.83
CA ASP A 228 13.91 -2.37 1.57
C ASP A 228 13.69 -2.16 3.08
N LEU A 229 12.54 -1.58 3.46
CA LEU A 229 12.11 -1.54 4.86
C LEU A 229 11.85 -2.95 5.42
N HIS A 230 11.11 -3.80 4.69
CA HIS A 230 10.84 -5.18 5.11
C HIS A 230 12.14 -5.97 5.29
N LYS A 231 13.12 -5.78 4.40
CA LYS A 231 14.47 -6.38 4.55
C LYS A 231 15.15 -5.89 5.82
N SER A 232 15.17 -4.58 6.03
CA SER A 232 15.83 -3.96 7.20
C SER A 232 15.20 -4.40 8.53
N MET A 233 13.87 -4.48 8.60
CA MET A 233 13.15 -4.98 9.77
C MET A 233 13.43 -6.47 9.97
N TRP A 234 13.41 -7.28 8.91
CA TRP A 234 13.73 -8.70 9.01
C TRP A 234 15.16 -8.97 9.50
N GLU A 235 16.13 -8.19 9.02
CA GLU A 235 17.50 -8.24 9.50
C GLU A 235 17.62 -7.90 11.00
N ALA A 236 16.83 -6.92 11.47
CA ALA A 236 16.76 -6.60 12.89
C ALA A 236 16.17 -7.76 13.70
N TYR A 237 15.02 -8.31 13.28
CA TYR A 237 14.37 -9.44 13.98
C TYR A 237 15.24 -10.69 14.01
N THR A 238 15.93 -11.03 12.93
CA THR A 238 16.86 -12.17 12.89
C THR A 238 18.13 -11.94 13.72
N SER A 239 18.41 -10.69 14.09
CA SER A 239 19.46 -10.31 15.04
C SER A 239 18.92 -10.16 16.48
N ASN A 240 17.63 -10.44 16.70
CA ASN A 240 16.92 -10.33 17.97
C ASN A 240 16.91 -8.89 18.51
N ILE A 241 16.69 -7.96 17.58
CA ILE A 241 16.67 -6.52 17.78
C ILE A 241 15.32 -5.99 17.29
N PHE A 242 14.74 -5.02 18.01
CA PHE A 242 13.38 -4.56 17.75
C PHE A 242 13.39 -3.23 16.99
N PRO A 243 12.87 -3.17 15.75
CA PRO A 243 12.71 -1.91 15.05
C PRO A 243 11.65 -1.06 15.75
N CYS A 244 11.99 0.20 16.04
CA CYS A 244 11.06 1.13 16.72
C CYS A 244 10.95 2.49 16.03
N GLY A 245 11.69 2.73 14.94
CA GLY A 245 11.60 4.01 14.23
C GLY A 245 12.64 4.19 13.12
N TRP A 246 12.74 5.41 12.60
CA TRP A 246 13.73 5.78 11.60
C TRP A 246 14.32 7.17 11.90
N ARG A 247 15.65 7.29 11.82
CA ARG A 247 16.38 8.55 12.03
C ARG A 247 16.98 9.05 10.72
N GLY A 248 16.67 10.29 10.36
CA GLY A 248 17.09 10.94 9.11
C GLY A 248 16.12 10.67 7.96
N SER A 249 16.47 11.11 6.75
CA SER A 249 15.66 10.89 5.55
C SER A 249 15.69 9.42 5.14
N TYR A 250 14.54 8.84 4.77
CA TYR A 250 14.51 7.51 4.18
C TYR A 250 14.73 7.62 2.65
N PRO A 251 15.53 6.74 2.01
CA PRO A 251 16.20 5.56 2.57
C PRO A 251 17.62 5.77 3.14
N GLU A 252 18.19 6.97 3.09
CA GLU A 252 19.61 7.22 3.44
C GLU A 252 19.90 7.21 4.95
N GLY A 253 18.86 7.29 5.78
CA GLY A 253 18.92 7.33 7.23
C GLY A 253 19.20 5.97 7.85
N LYS A 254 18.87 5.84 9.15
CA LYS A 254 19.08 4.60 9.90
C LYS A 254 17.79 4.13 10.56
N LEU A 255 17.57 2.82 10.52
CA LEU A 255 16.56 2.16 11.34
C LEU A 255 16.93 2.35 12.82
N CYS A 256 15.98 2.88 13.59
CA CYS A 256 16.07 2.94 15.03
C CYS A 256 15.70 1.60 15.62
N ILE A 257 16.48 1.15 16.59
CA ILE A 257 16.28 -0.13 17.25
C ILE A 257 16.21 0.01 18.75
N TYR A 258 15.36 -0.79 19.39
CA TYR A 258 15.37 -1.00 20.83
C TYR A 258 15.98 -2.36 21.14
N THR A 259 16.87 -2.39 22.13
CA THR A 259 17.37 -3.62 22.74
C THR A 259 17.15 -3.52 24.25
N PRO A 260 16.32 -4.41 24.84
CA PRO A 260 16.16 -4.45 26.29
C PRO A 260 17.47 -4.84 27.01
#